data_AF-A0A183CQ94-F1
#
_entry.id   AF-A0A183CQ94-F1
#
_cell.length_a   1.000
_cell.length_b   1.000
_cell.length_c   1.000
_cell.angle_alpha   90.00
_cell.angle_beta   90.00
_cell.angle_gamma   90.00
#
_symmetry.space_group_name_H-M   'P 1'
#
loop_
_entity.id
_entity.type
_entity.pdbx_description
1 polymer ?
#
loop_
_entity_poly.entity_id
_entity_poly.type
_entity_poly.pdbx_seq_one_letter_code
_entity_poly.pdbx_strand_id
1 'polypeptide(L)'
;MFATLNSNKWLRCDPFRIVGSMLIFIFLAMCTVVHGDEFKINEQQKMNESSGQTMLVAELEEYQNTQNRSNECEEQLNDFLKQFVAEQKETNRMLQKQMGELGNSSKKELEKGMNQLKGELIAKMEQYQKEQQQNIGDLQKTLTVLIDTINGKRRLIRQQNRWDSAAYHEGLTLIEPDRLVAQFTGENKGWASVRAEKRMPENPYFEVKILKIKGNILIGLATKGTPLDKYVGLHEGTYGYSVPGRFWGHEVDGCSHAADGRPVIKGNPSFWEG
;
A
#
# COMPACT_ATOMS: atom_id res chain seq x y z
N MET A 1 17.92 -26.17 7.42
CA MET A 1 17.50 -27.46 7.98
C MET A 1 16.61 -27.15 9.18
N PHE A 2 15.29 -27.18 9.00
CA PHE A 2 14.31 -26.96 10.06
C PHE A 2 13.27 -28.07 9.96
N ALA A 3 13.19 -28.89 11.01
CA ALA A 3 12.22 -29.97 11.13
C ALA A 3 10.94 -29.45 11.78
N THR A 4 9.79 -29.71 11.15
CA THR A 4 8.46 -29.48 11.72
C THR A 4 7.96 -30.77 12.37
N LEU A 5 7.70 -30.72 13.68
CA LEU A 5 6.99 -31.74 14.44
C LEU A 5 5.49 -31.62 14.15
N ASN A 6 4.91 -32.64 13.52
CA ASN A 6 3.48 -32.77 13.25
C ASN A 6 2.79 -33.42 14.47
N SER A 7 1.97 -32.66 15.21
CA SER A 7 1.34 -33.12 16.46
C SER A 7 -0.10 -33.67 16.31
N ASN A 8 -0.51 -34.14 15.13
CA ASN A 8 -1.90 -34.53 14.89
C ASN A 8 -2.14 -36.05 14.78
N LYS A 9 -1.49 -36.85 15.64
CA LYS A 9 -1.87 -38.26 15.85
C LYS A 9 -1.95 -38.61 17.32
N TRP A 10 -2.76 -37.86 18.06
CA TRP A 10 -3.32 -38.37 19.31
C TRP A 10 -4.52 -39.23 18.94
N LEU A 11 -4.37 -40.56 19.03
CA LEU A 11 -5.50 -41.47 19.07
C LEU A 11 -6.42 -40.98 20.20
N ARG A 12 -7.57 -40.40 19.84
CA ARG A 12 -8.67 -40.20 20.78
C ARG A 12 -9.15 -41.59 21.17
N CYS A 13 -8.61 -42.10 22.28
CA CYS A 13 -9.23 -43.19 23.02
C CYS A 13 -10.59 -42.66 23.48
N ASP A 14 -11.64 -43.06 22.76
CA ASP A 14 -13.01 -42.76 23.14
C ASP A 14 -13.32 -43.49 24.46
N PRO A 15 -13.57 -42.77 25.58
CA PRO A 15 -13.80 -43.38 26.88
C PRO A 15 -14.92 -44.43 26.84
N PHE A 16 -15.92 -44.22 25.97
CA PHE A 16 -17.04 -45.14 25.81
C PHE A 16 -16.63 -46.49 25.20
N ARG A 17 -15.60 -46.55 24.35
CA ARG A 17 -15.06 -47.81 23.83
C ARG A 17 -14.29 -48.61 24.88
N ILE A 18 -13.66 -47.93 25.82
CA ILE A 18 -12.91 -48.56 26.92
C ILE A 18 -13.88 -49.14 27.94
N VAL A 19 -14.89 -48.35 28.37
CA VAL A 19 -15.91 -48.81 29.31
C VAL A 19 -16.76 -49.93 28.71
N GLY A 20 -17.12 -49.82 27.42
CA GLY A 20 -17.83 -50.89 26.70
C GLY A 20 -17.05 -52.20 26.66
N SER A 21 -15.74 -52.14 26.36
CA SER A 21 -14.88 -53.33 26.39
C SER A 21 -14.76 -53.94 27.78
N MET A 22 -14.63 -53.12 28.84
CA MET A 22 -14.54 -53.62 30.22
C MET A 22 -15.82 -54.36 30.65
N LEU A 23 -17.01 -53.84 30.31
CA LEU A 23 -18.27 -54.49 30.64
C LEU A 23 -18.44 -55.83 29.90
N ILE A 24 -18.02 -55.92 28.62
CA ILE A 24 -18.02 -57.16 27.86
C ILE A 24 -17.09 -58.20 28.50
N PHE A 25 -15.89 -57.79 28.94
CA PHE A 25 -14.95 -58.68 29.63
C PHE A 25 -15.49 -59.20 30.96
N ILE A 26 -16.15 -58.34 31.75
CA ILE A 26 -16.79 -58.74 33.02
C ILE A 26 -17.93 -59.74 32.75
N PHE A 27 -18.75 -59.48 31.72
CA PHE A 27 -19.86 -60.37 31.35
C PHE A 27 -19.35 -61.75 30.89
N LEU A 28 -18.31 -61.79 30.05
CA LEU A 28 -17.68 -63.04 29.62
C LEU A 28 -17.06 -63.81 30.79
N ALA A 29 -16.40 -63.12 31.73
CA ALA A 29 -15.82 -63.74 32.92
C ALA A 29 -16.89 -64.38 33.82
N MET A 30 -18.02 -63.69 34.02
CA MET A 30 -19.15 -64.22 34.80
C MET A 30 -19.78 -65.44 34.11
N CYS A 31 -19.97 -65.42 32.78
CA CYS A 31 -20.46 -66.57 32.04
C CYS A 31 -19.54 -67.80 32.14
N THR A 32 -18.22 -67.61 32.13
CA THR A 32 -17.26 -68.72 32.28
C THR A 32 -17.20 -69.29 33.70
N VAL A 33 -17.45 -68.48 34.73
CA VAL A 33 -17.52 -68.95 36.12
C VAL A 33 -18.80 -69.76 36.33
N VAL A 34 -19.94 -69.31 35.80
CA VAL A 34 -21.22 -70.03 35.92
C VAL A 34 -21.22 -71.35 35.14
N HIS A 35 -20.60 -71.42 33.96
CA HIS A 35 -20.49 -72.68 33.19
C HIS A 35 -19.36 -73.63 33.67
N GLY A 36 -18.42 -73.14 34.50
CA GLY A 36 -17.29 -73.93 34.98
C GLY A 36 -17.64 -74.94 36.07
N ASP A 37 -18.71 -74.69 36.82
CA ASP A 37 -19.14 -75.52 37.96
C ASP A 37 -20.21 -76.57 37.58
N GLU A 38 -20.82 -76.48 36.40
CA GLU A 38 -21.91 -77.38 35.95
C GLU A 38 -21.40 -78.69 35.27
N PHE A 39 -20.09 -78.83 35.05
CA PHE A 39 -19.50 -79.95 34.27
C PHE A 39 -18.63 -80.92 35.10
N LYS A 40 -18.97 -81.15 36.38
CA LYS A 40 -18.30 -82.16 37.23
C LYS A 40 -19.26 -82.98 38.10
N ILE A 41 -20.41 -83.40 37.59
CA ILE A 41 -21.20 -84.44 38.26
C ILE A 41 -21.83 -85.33 37.19
N ASN A 42 -21.10 -86.34 36.69
CA ASN A 42 -21.68 -87.63 36.33
C ASN A 42 -20.60 -88.68 35.98
N GLU A 43 -19.86 -89.19 36.97
CA GLU A 43 -19.13 -90.46 36.86
C GLU A 43 -18.79 -90.98 38.27
N GLN A 44 -19.79 -91.07 39.14
CA GLN A 44 -19.73 -91.93 40.33
C GLN A 44 -21.10 -92.02 41.01
N GLN A 45 -21.90 -93.02 40.62
CA GLN A 45 -22.70 -93.81 41.57
C GLN A 45 -23.43 -94.93 40.84
N LYS A 46 -22.73 -96.07 40.75
CA LYS A 46 -23.36 -97.37 40.58
C LYS A 46 -23.55 -97.95 41.99
N MET A 47 -24.82 -98.19 42.34
CA MET A 47 -25.32 -99.03 43.44
C MET A 47 -25.33 -98.44 44.87
N ASN A 48 -26.51 -98.01 45.33
CA ASN A 48 -27.27 -98.76 46.34
C ASN A 48 -28.72 -98.24 46.44
N GLU A 49 -29.67 -99.09 46.05
CA GLU A 49 -31.12 -98.91 46.25
C GLU A 49 -31.45 -99.14 47.73
N SER A 50 -31.80 -98.08 48.47
CA SER A 50 -32.62 -98.10 49.71
C SER A 50 -32.72 -96.72 50.40
N SER A 51 -31.93 -95.72 50.00
CA SER A 51 -31.91 -94.38 50.65
C SER A 51 -32.34 -93.22 49.73
N GLY A 52 -32.79 -93.50 48.50
CA GLY A 52 -32.90 -92.50 47.42
C GLY A 52 -34.05 -91.49 47.52
N GLN A 53 -35.12 -91.77 48.28
CA GLN A 53 -36.26 -90.85 48.36
C GLN A 53 -36.00 -89.61 49.22
N THR A 54 -35.15 -89.70 50.24
CA THR A 54 -34.81 -88.55 51.10
C THR A 54 -33.77 -87.63 50.46
N MET A 55 -32.89 -88.19 49.62
CA MET A 55 -31.82 -87.46 48.93
C MET A 55 -32.37 -86.66 47.73
N LEU A 56 -33.29 -87.26 46.95
CA LEU A 56 -33.94 -86.57 45.83
C LEU A 56 -34.82 -85.39 46.26
N VAL A 57 -35.41 -85.44 47.46
CA VAL A 57 -36.19 -84.31 48.00
C VAL A 57 -35.27 -83.16 48.42
N ALA A 58 -34.13 -83.46 49.05
CA ALA A 58 -33.14 -82.45 49.42
C ALA A 58 -32.51 -81.76 48.20
N GLU A 59 -32.24 -82.51 47.13
CA GLU A 59 -31.69 -81.98 45.88
C GLU A 59 -32.69 -81.09 45.12
N LEU A 60 -33.99 -81.43 45.17
CA LEU A 60 -35.05 -80.60 44.59
C LEU A 60 -35.27 -79.29 45.36
N GLU A 61 -35.21 -79.35 46.71
CA GLU A 61 -35.27 -78.17 47.57
C GLU A 61 -34.06 -77.25 47.36
N GLU A 62 -32.86 -77.81 47.18
CA GLU A 62 -31.64 -77.06 46.89
C GLU A 62 -31.72 -76.37 45.51
N TYR A 63 -32.28 -77.05 44.50
CA TYR A 63 -32.53 -76.47 43.18
C TYR A 63 -33.55 -75.32 43.23
N GLN A 64 -34.68 -75.48 43.94
CA GLN A 64 -35.66 -74.42 44.13
C GLN A 64 -35.10 -73.21 44.89
N ASN A 65 -34.29 -73.46 45.93
CA ASN A 65 -33.66 -72.39 46.70
C ASN A 65 -32.63 -71.62 45.85
N THR A 66 -31.90 -72.32 44.99
CA THR A 66 -30.95 -71.72 44.02
C THR A 66 -31.69 -70.90 42.97
N GLN A 67 -32.83 -71.38 42.46
CA GLN A 67 -33.64 -70.65 41.49
C GLN A 67 -34.27 -69.38 42.10
N ASN A 68 -34.79 -69.46 43.33
CA ASN A 68 -35.33 -68.30 44.04
C ASN A 68 -34.25 -67.24 44.30
N ARG A 69 -33.05 -67.66 44.69
CA ARG A 69 -31.90 -66.77 44.87
C ARG A 69 -31.43 -66.13 43.56
N SER A 70 -31.53 -66.86 42.45
CA SER A 70 -31.26 -66.32 41.10
C SER A 70 -32.28 -65.25 40.71
N ASN A 71 -33.56 -65.48 40.97
CA ASN A 71 -34.62 -64.51 40.67
C ASN A 71 -34.47 -63.23 41.51
N GLU A 72 -34.11 -63.36 42.79
CA GLU A 72 -33.85 -62.19 43.67
C GLU A 72 -32.62 -61.40 43.21
N CYS A 73 -31.58 -62.09 42.72
CA CYS A 73 -30.41 -61.45 42.11
C CYS A 73 -30.76 -60.68 40.83
N GLU A 74 -31.65 -61.22 40.00
CA GLU A 74 -32.12 -60.58 38.77
C GLU A 74 -32.95 -59.32 39.06
N GLU A 75 -33.81 -59.34 40.09
CA GLU A 75 -34.55 -58.15 40.52
C GLU A 75 -33.62 -57.04 41.03
N GLN A 76 -32.64 -57.39 41.87
CA GLN A 76 -31.64 -56.42 42.35
C GLN A 76 -30.82 -55.81 41.21
N LEU A 77 -30.44 -56.62 40.23
CA LEU A 77 -29.73 -56.15 39.04
C LEU A 77 -30.60 -55.19 38.21
N ASN A 78 -31.89 -55.50 38.04
CA ASN A 78 -32.83 -54.66 37.30
C ASN A 78 -33.04 -53.30 37.98
N ASP A 79 -33.12 -53.26 39.31
CA ASP A 79 -33.26 -52.00 40.04
C ASP A 79 -31.98 -51.15 39.99
N PHE A 80 -30.80 -51.79 40.07
CA PHE A 80 -29.53 -51.11 39.85
C PHE A 80 -29.44 -50.52 38.42
N LEU A 81 -29.85 -51.27 37.40
CA LEU A 81 -29.86 -50.81 36.02
C LEU A 81 -30.81 -49.62 35.83
N LYS A 82 -32.02 -49.65 36.41
CA LYS A 82 -32.95 -48.51 36.38
C LYS A 82 -32.34 -47.26 37.02
N GLN A 83 -31.69 -47.42 38.17
CA GLN A 83 -31.03 -46.32 38.88
C GLN A 83 -29.89 -45.73 38.03
N PHE A 84 -29.04 -46.58 37.45
CA PHE A 84 -27.94 -46.15 36.60
C PHE A 84 -28.43 -45.40 35.34
N VAL A 85 -29.48 -45.90 34.68
CA VAL A 85 -30.08 -45.23 33.52
C VAL A 85 -30.67 -43.87 33.90
N ALA A 86 -31.32 -43.75 35.06
CA ALA A 86 -31.86 -42.49 35.54
C ALA A 86 -30.76 -41.44 35.82
N GLU A 87 -29.66 -41.86 36.45
CA GLU A 87 -28.51 -41.01 36.74
C GLU A 87 -27.81 -40.53 35.46
N GLN A 88 -27.65 -41.42 34.46
CA GLN A 88 -27.13 -41.06 33.14
C GLN A 88 -28.02 -40.03 32.43
N LYS A 89 -29.35 -40.19 32.50
CA LYS A 89 -30.30 -39.25 31.90
C LYS A 89 -30.19 -37.87 32.51
N GLU A 90 -30.07 -37.77 33.84
CA GLU A 90 -29.94 -36.48 34.52
C GLU A 90 -28.58 -35.83 34.23
N THR A 91 -27.50 -36.61 34.21
CA THR A 91 -26.16 -36.10 33.85
C THR A 91 -26.14 -35.54 32.44
N ASN A 92 -26.76 -36.24 31.47
CA ASN A 92 -26.90 -35.76 30.10
C ASN A 92 -27.72 -34.47 30.01
N ARG A 93 -28.80 -34.35 30.80
CA ARG A 93 -29.62 -33.13 30.87
C ARG A 93 -28.81 -31.94 31.38
N MET A 94 -28.02 -32.15 32.43
CA MET A 94 -27.16 -31.12 33.03
C MET A 94 -26.04 -30.70 32.06
N LEU A 95 -25.40 -31.66 31.39
CA LEU A 95 -24.40 -31.41 30.34
C LEU A 95 -24.98 -30.60 29.17
N GLN A 96 -26.17 -30.95 28.69
CA GLN A 96 -26.85 -30.19 27.63
C GLN A 96 -27.14 -28.75 28.05
N LYS A 97 -27.58 -28.54 29.29
CA LYS A 97 -27.81 -27.19 29.84
C LYS A 97 -26.52 -26.38 29.88
N GLN A 98 -25.43 -26.95 30.38
CA GLN A 98 -24.12 -26.29 30.42
C GLN A 98 -23.58 -25.97 29.02
N MET A 99 -23.72 -26.89 28.06
CA MET A 99 -23.35 -26.63 26.66
C MET A 99 -24.16 -25.48 26.05
N GLY A 100 -25.46 -25.40 26.35
CA GLY A 100 -26.32 -24.30 25.90
C GLY A 100 -25.91 -22.95 26.49
N GLU A 101 -25.64 -22.90 27.80
CA GLU A 101 -25.19 -21.69 28.49
C GLU A 101 -23.84 -21.20 27.98
N LEU A 102 -22.86 -22.11 27.84
CA LEU A 102 -21.54 -21.81 27.31
C LEU A 102 -21.62 -21.31 25.86
N GLY A 103 -22.44 -21.96 25.03
CA GLY A 103 -22.67 -21.56 23.64
C GLY A 103 -23.26 -20.15 23.52
N ASN A 104 -24.26 -19.83 24.34
CA ASN A 104 -24.88 -18.50 24.36
C ASN A 104 -23.92 -17.41 24.87
N SER A 105 -23.15 -17.70 25.91
CA SER A 105 -22.15 -16.77 26.44
C SER A 105 -21.07 -16.46 25.40
N SER A 106 -20.51 -17.50 24.78
CA SER A 106 -19.45 -17.37 23.78
C SER A 106 -19.93 -16.60 22.55
N LYS A 107 -21.17 -16.87 22.10
CA LYS A 107 -21.80 -16.13 20.99
C LYS A 107 -21.92 -14.63 21.31
N LYS A 108 -22.35 -14.29 22.53
CA LYS A 108 -22.51 -12.89 22.96
C LYS A 108 -21.18 -12.14 23.05
N GLU A 109 -20.12 -12.79 23.56
CA GLU A 109 -18.79 -12.17 23.59
C GLU A 109 -18.24 -11.95 22.19
N LEU A 110 -18.42 -12.93 21.28
CA LEU A 110 -17.95 -12.83 19.90
C LEU A 110 -18.68 -11.71 19.16
N GLU A 111 -20.00 -11.58 19.36
CA GLU A 111 -20.80 -10.49 18.78
C GLU A 111 -20.35 -9.11 19.30
N LYS A 112 -20.07 -9.00 20.61
CA LYS A 112 -19.54 -7.76 21.20
C LYS A 112 -18.18 -7.38 20.60
N GLY A 113 -17.25 -8.35 20.50
CA GLY A 113 -15.94 -8.12 19.89
C GLY A 113 -16.03 -7.72 18.42
N MET A 114 -16.94 -8.34 17.67
CA MET A 114 -17.13 -8.03 16.25
C MET A 114 -17.72 -6.63 16.04
N ASN A 115 -18.67 -6.23 16.88
CA ASN A 115 -19.24 -4.88 16.84
C ASN A 115 -18.20 -3.80 17.20
N GLN A 116 -17.33 -4.07 18.19
CA GLN A 116 -16.23 -3.17 18.52
C GLN A 116 -15.24 -3.02 17.36
N LEU A 117 -14.78 -4.14 16.79
CA LEU A 117 -13.86 -4.15 15.65
C LEU A 117 -14.44 -3.40 14.44
N LYS A 118 -15.74 -3.59 14.17
CA LYS A 118 -16.45 -2.87 13.11
C LYS A 118 -16.47 -1.37 13.36
N GLY A 119 -16.71 -0.94 14.60
CA GLY A 119 -16.66 0.47 14.99
C GLY A 119 -15.28 1.09 14.81
N GLU A 120 -14.24 0.39 15.26
CA GLU A 120 -12.83 0.84 15.11
C GLU A 120 -12.42 0.94 13.63
N LEU A 121 -12.86 0.00 12.79
CA LEU A 121 -12.59 0.03 11.35
C LEU A 121 -13.27 1.23 10.67
N ILE A 122 -14.54 1.49 10.98
CA ILE A 122 -15.28 2.64 10.44
C ILE A 122 -14.58 3.95 10.82
N ALA A 123 -14.19 4.12 12.09
CA ALA A 123 -13.50 5.32 12.55
C ALA A 123 -12.17 5.56 11.80
N LYS A 124 -11.38 4.50 11.57
CA LYS A 124 -10.15 4.59 10.78
C LYS A 124 -10.42 4.94 9.32
N MET A 125 -11.46 4.38 8.72
CA MET A 125 -11.83 4.69 7.33
C MET A 125 -12.30 6.14 7.18
N GLU A 126 -13.08 6.66 8.13
CA GLU A 126 -13.49 8.06 8.15
C GLU A 126 -12.31 9.02 8.31
N GLN A 127 -11.35 8.69 9.18
CA GLN A 127 -10.12 9.47 9.33
C GLN A 127 -9.34 9.52 8.01
N TYR A 128 -9.11 8.38 7.39
CA TYR A 128 -8.41 8.30 6.10
C TYR A 128 -9.12 9.11 5.02
N GLN A 129 -10.46 9.05 4.97
CA GLN A 129 -11.25 9.82 4.01
C GLN A 129 -11.09 11.34 4.22
N LYS A 130 -11.08 11.81 5.48
CA LYS A 130 -10.86 13.23 5.80
C LYS A 130 -9.46 13.70 5.41
N GLU A 131 -8.43 12.90 5.69
CA GLU A 131 -7.05 13.21 5.29
C GLU A 131 -6.92 13.32 3.77
N GLN A 132 -7.55 12.40 3.02
CA GLN A 132 -7.56 12.47 1.56
C GLN A 132 -8.27 13.72 1.03
N GLN A 133 -9.43 14.08 1.59
CA GLN A 133 -10.15 15.30 1.20
C GLN A 133 -9.34 16.57 1.48
N GLN A 134 -8.65 16.63 2.62
CA GLN A 134 -7.79 17.76 2.96
C GLN A 134 -6.62 17.89 1.98
N ASN A 135 -5.93 16.78 1.69
CA ASN A 135 -4.82 16.77 0.73
C ASN A 135 -5.25 17.26 -0.65
N ILE A 136 -6.41 16.81 -1.15
CA ILE A 136 -6.95 17.27 -2.43
C ILE A 136 -7.19 18.78 -2.40
N GLY A 137 -7.76 19.31 -1.32
CA GLY A 137 -8.00 20.74 -1.17
C GLY A 137 -6.71 21.57 -1.19
N ASP A 138 -5.66 21.10 -0.52
CA ASP A 138 -4.37 21.80 -0.48
C ASP A 138 -3.62 21.72 -1.82
N LEU A 139 -3.73 20.60 -2.55
CA LEU A 139 -3.23 20.50 -3.92
C LEU A 139 -3.95 21.49 -4.85
N GLN A 140 -5.27 21.62 -4.75
CA GLN A 140 -6.05 22.55 -5.56
C GLN A 140 -5.67 24.02 -5.29
N LYS A 141 -5.44 24.39 -4.03
CA LYS A 141 -4.94 25.73 -3.67
C LYS A 141 -3.57 26.00 -4.30
N THR A 142 -2.66 25.03 -4.18
CA THR A 142 -1.30 25.13 -4.73
C THR A 142 -1.33 25.29 -6.26
N LEU A 143 -2.18 24.51 -6.93
CA LEU A 143 -2.37 24.60 -8.37
C LEU A 143 -2.89 25.98 -8.80
N THR A 144 -3.82 26.55 -8.04
CA THR A 144 -4.37 27.89 -8.31
C THR A 144 -3.29 28.97 -8.24
N VAL A 145 -2.48 28.97 -7.17
CA VAL A 145 -1.35 29.91 -7.00
C VAL A 145 -0.33 29.77 -8.14
N LEU A 146 -0.05 28.54 -8.56
CA LEU A 146 0.87 28.28 -9.66
C LEU A 146 0.33 28.83 -11.00
N ILE A 147 -0.96 28.59 -11.29
CA ILE A 147 -1.63 29.11 -12.48
C ILE A 147 -1.56 30.65 -12.50
N ASP A 148 -1.88 31.30 -11.40
CA ASP A 148 -1.83 32.76 -11.28
C ASP A 148 -0.40 33.29 -11.47
N THR A 149 0.59 32.60 -10.89
CA THR A 149 2.01 32.94 -11.05
C THR A 149 2.46 32.81 -12.51
N ILE A 150 2.11 31.72 -13.18
CA ILE A 150 2.45 31.47 -14.59
C ILE A 150 1.77 32.53 -15.47
N ASN A 151 0.49 32.81 -15.23
CA ASN A 151 -0.25 33.82 -15.98
C ASN A 151 0.33 35.23 -15.76
N GLY A 152 0.73 35.56 -14.53
CA GLY A 152 1.44 36.79 -14.20
C GLY A 152 2.77 36.91 -14.95
N LYS A 153 3.62 35.88 -14.90
CA LYS A 153 4.89 35.83 -15.66
C LYS A 153 4.67 35.96 -17.15
N ARG A 154 3.69 35.25 -17.71
CA ARG A 154 3.35 35.32 -19.14
C ARG A 154 2.88 36.72 -19.54
N ARG A 155 2.14 37.42 -18.68
CA ARG A 155 1.72 38.81 -18.91
C ARG A 155 2.91 39.77 -18.91
N LEU A 156 3.87 39.60 -18.01
CA LEU A 156 5.11 40.38 -17.98
C LEU A 156 5.94 40.14 -19.26
N ILE A 157 6.09 38.90 -19.68
CA ILE A 157 6.80 38.55 -20.92
C ILE A 157 6.13 39.18 -22.15
N ARG A 158 4.79 39.16 -22.23
CA ARG A 158 4.05 39.82 -23.33
C ARG A 158 4.23 41.35 -23.36
N GLN A 159 4.56 41.98 -22.23
CA GLN A 159 4.84 43.42 -22.19
C GLN A 159 6.28 43.74 -22.63
N GLN A 160 7.22 42.81 -22.47
CA GLN A 160 8.60 42.98 -22.89
C GLN A 160 8.68 43.06 -24.43
N ASN A 161 9.56 43.93 -24.92
CA ASN A 161 9.89 43.98 -26.33
C ASN A 161 10.71 42.72 -26.67
N ARG A 162 10.29 41.98 -27.71
CA ARG A 162 10.92 40.72 -28.12
C ARG A 162 11.63 40.88 -29.46
N TRP A 163 12.43 39.88 -29.83
CA TRP A 163 13.07 39.85 -31.15
C TRP A 163 12.03 39.66 -32.26
N ASP A 164 12.17 40.44 -33.32
CA ASP A 164 11.28 40.45 -34.48
C ASP A 164 11.57 39.23 -35.37
N SER A 165 10.57 38.36 -35.52
CA SER A 165 10.66 37.18 -36.39
C SER A 165 10.71 37.53 -37.88
N ALA A 166 10.44 38.78 -38.27
CA ALA A 166 10.58 39.26 -39.65
C ALA A 166 11.88 40.06 -39.87
N ALA A 167 12.62 40.39 -38.80
CA ALA A 167 13.83 41.22 -38.89
C ALA A 167 15.03 40.58 -38.18
N TYR A 168 15.30 39.32 -38.53
CA TYR A 168 16.50 38.58 -38.12
C TYR A 168 17.19 37.92 -39.32
N HIS A 169 18.50 37.75 -39.23
CA HIS A 169 19.31 37.06 -40.23
C HIS A 169 19.17 35.53 -40.12
N GLU A 170 19.16 34.80 -41.24
CA GLU A 170 18.98 33.33 -41.28
C GLU A 170 20.01 32.54 -40.46
N GLY A 171 21.20 33.10 -40.26
CA GLY A 171 22.24 32.54 -39.39
C GLY A 171 21.95 32.64 -37.88
N LEU A 172 20.82 33.25 -37.48
CA LEU A 172 20.34 33.31 -36.10
C LEU A 172 19.11 32.41 -35.92
N THR A 173 19.06 31.74 -34.78
CA THR A 173 17.86 31.05 -34.29
C THR A 173 17.26 31.84 -33.12
N LEU A 174 15.97 32.18 -33.21
CA LEU A 174 15.21 32.78 -32.12
C LEU A 174 14.55 31.68 -31.29
N ILE A 175 14.71 31.72 -29.96
CA ILE A 175 14.13 30.72 -29.07
C ILE A 175 12.65 31.06 -28.79
N GLU A 176 11.75 30.23 -29.32
CA GLU A 176 10.31 30.32 -29.11
C GLU A 176 9.87 29.81 -27.72
N PRO A 177 8.69 30.21 -27.20
CA PRO A 177 7.69 31.10 -27.82
C PRO A 177 7.94 32.60 -27.58
N ASP A 178 8.86 32.94 -26.67
CA ASP A 178 8.96 34.30 -26.15
C ASP A 178 9.86 35.20 -27.00
N ARG A 179 10.76 34.60 -27.81
CA ARG A 179 11.74 35.29 -28.66
C ARG A 179 12.55 36.35 -27.90
N LEU A 180 12.94 36.04 -26.68
CA LEU A 180 13.84 36.89 -25.87
C LEU A 180 15.31 36.52 -26.03
N VAL A 181 15.60 35.34 -26.61
CA VAL A 181 16.96 34.84 -26.82
C VAL A 181 17.19 34.63 -28.31
N ALA A 182 18.30 35.17 -28.80
CA ALA A 182 18.82 34.92 -30.14
C ALA A 182 20.15 34.18 -30.02
N GLN A 183 20.32 33.13 -30.83
CA GLN A 183 21.52 32.31 -30.86
C GLN A 183 22.08 32.26 -32.28
N PHE A 184 23.38 32.48 -32.42
CA PHE A 184 24.06 32.26 -33.69
C PHE A 184 24.25 30.77 -33.96
N THR A 185 23.65 30.29 -35.05
CA THR A 185 23.67 28.88 -35.50
C THR A 185 24.21 28.74 -36.92
N GLY A 186 24.59 29.84 -37.58
CA GLY A 186 25.15 29.81 -38.92
C GLY A 186 26.50 29.08 -39.01
N GLU A 187 26.73 28.42 -40.14
CA GLU A 187 27.99 27.72 -40.44
C GLU A 187 29.12 28.68 -40.84
N ASN A 188 28.75 29.83 -41.42
CA ASN A 188 29.69 30.85 -41.89
C ASN A 188 30.06 31.84 -40.79
N LYS A 189 31.33 32.28 -40.73
CA LYS A 189 31.83 33.27 -39.74
C LYS A 189 31.39 34.73 -40.02
N GLY A 190 30.27 34.92 -40.72
CA GLY A 190 29.74 36.23 -41.09
C GLY A 190 29.02 36.93 -39.94
N TRP A 191 28.71 38.22 -40.14
CA TRP A 191 27.86 38.96 -39.20
C TRP A 191 26.40 38.58 -39.40
N ALA A 192 25.66 38.52 -38.29
CA ALA A 192 24.24 38.28 -38.30
C ALA A 192 23.59 39.11 -37.20
N SER A 193 22.53 39.83 -37.56
CA SER A 193 21.84 40.77 -36.70
C SER A 193 20.37 40.43 -36.56
N VAL A 194 19.79 40.85 -35.44
CA VAL A 194 18.36 40.80 -35.16
C VAL A 194 17.92 42.13 -34.56
N ARG A 195 16.70 42.55 -34.87
CA ARG A 195 16.08 43.75 -34.31
C ARG A 195 14.93 43.39 -33.37
N ALA A 196 14.67 44.26 -32.42
CA ALA A 196 13.47 44.15 -31.58
C ALA A 196 12.22 44.55 -32.39
N GLU A 197 11.07 43.95 -32.06
CA GLU A 197 9.80 44.12 -32.77
C GLU A 197 9.23 45.54 -32.63
N LYS A 198 9.28 46.11 -31.43
CA LYS A 198 8.86 47.49 -31.19
C LYS A 198 10.04 48.44 -31.35
N ARG A 199 9.74 49.61 -31.93
CA ARG A 199 10.68 50.74 -31.96
C ARG A 199 10.95 51.25 -30.56
N MET A 200 12.12 51.82 -30.39
CA MET A 200 12.53 52.46 -29.15
C MET A 200 11.81 53.80 -28.95
N PRO A 201 11.35 54.12 -27.72
CA PRO A 201 10.85 55.46 -27.39
C PRO A 201 12.01 56.48 -27.37
N GLU A 202 11.68 57.77 -27.26
CA GLU A 202 12.63 58.88 -27.36
C GLU A 202 13.77 58.84 -26.33
N ASN A 203 13.49 58.36 -25.11
CA ASN A 203 14.51 58.08 -24.09
C ASN A 203 14.54 56.58 -23.76
N PRO A 204 15.26 55.77 -24.56
CA PRO A 204 15.17 54.34 -24.44
C PRO A 204 16.15 53.78 -23.41
N TYR A 205 15.64 52.94 -22.52
CA TYR A 205 16.45 52.08 -21.65
C TYR A 205 16.19 50.62 -22.00
N PHE A 206 17.27 49.85 -22.14
CA PHE A 206 17.21 48.42 -22.37
C PHE A 206 18.44 47.74 -21.80
N GLU A 207 18.26 46.48 -21.42
CA GLU A 207 19.34 45.62 -20.97
C GLU A 207 19.44 44.40 -21.88
N VAL A 208 20.66 43.95 -22.15
CA VAL A 208 20.91 42.71 -22.88
C VAL A 208 21.83 41.85 -22.03
N LYS A 209 21.35 40.66 -21.69
CA LYS A 209 22.14 39.66 -20.96
C LYS A 209 22.87 38.75 -21.96
N ILE A 210 24.19 38.77 -21.91
CA ILE A 210 25.02 37.88 -22.73
C ILE A 210 25.15 36.54 -22.01
N LEU A 211 24.58 35.47 -22.59
CA LEU A 211 24.60 34.13 -21.98
C LEU A 211 25.89 33.34 -22.30
N LYS A 212 26.44 33.53 -23.50
CA LYS A 212 27.65 32.85 -23.98
C LYS A 212 28.35 33.66 -25.06
N ILE A 213 29.69 33.73 -25.01
CA ILE A 213 30.51 34.43 -26.01
C ILE A 213 31.37 33.40 -26.75
N LYS A 214 31.26 33.37 -28.09
CA LYS A 214 32.13 32.58 -28.99
C LYS A 214 32.74 33.43 -30.12
N GLY A 215 32.62 34.75 -30.04
CA GLY A 215 33.04 35.72 -31.05
C GLY A 215 32.73 37.15 -30.61
N ASN A 216 32.69 38.08 -31.56
CA ASN A 216 32.34 39.47 -31.27
C ASN A 216 30.81 39.65 -31.22
N ILE A 217 30.34 40.35 -30.19
CA ILE A 217 28.92 40.72 -30.05
C ILE A 217 28.87 42.25 -30.04
N LEU A 218 28.00 42.80 -30.89
CA LEU A 218 27.71 44.22 -30.94
C LEU A 218 26.23 44.45 -30.57
N ILE A 219 26.00 45.36 -29.64
CA ILE A 219 24.68 45.69 -29.10
C ILE A 219 24.45 47.17 -29.32
N GLY A 220 23.29 47.57 -29.82
CA GLY A 220 23.03 48.99 -30.01
C GLY A 220 21.77 49.32 -30.79
N LEU A 221 21.75 50.52 -31.36
CA LEU A 221 20.61 51.11 -32.04
C LEU A 221 20.80 51.04 -33.55
N ALA A 222 19.78 50.57 -34.25
CA ALA A 222 19.76 50.45 -35.70
C ALA A 222 18.44 50.97 -36.27
N THR A 223 18.46 51.42 -37.52
CA THR A 223 17.25 51.81 -38.24
C THR A 223 16.61 50.59 -38.90
N LYS A 224 15.33 50.71 -39.30
CA LYS A 224 14.62 49.62 -40.01
C LYS A 224 15.27 49.24 -41.36
N GLY A 225 16.02 50.17 -41.95
CA GLY A 225 16.72 49.97 -43.22
C GLY A 225 18.09 49.29 -43.10
N THR A 226 18.63 49.14 -41.89
CA THR A 226 19.96 48.53 -41.70
C THR A 226 19.96 47.06 -42.17
N PRO A 227 20.95 46.63 -42.98
CA PRO A 227 21.12 45.23 -43.38
C PRO A 227 21.32 44.30 -42.18
N LEU A 228 20.82 43.06 -42.28
CA LEU A 228 20.88 42.07 -41.20
C LEU A 228 22.14 41.18 -41.27
N ASP A 229 22.89 41.21 -42.37
CA ASP A 229 24.17 40.51 -42.59
C ASP A 229 25.39 41.36 -42.16
N LYS A 230 25.15 42.50 -41.50
CA LYS A 230 26.16 43.44 -41.02
C LYS A 230 26.02 43.68 -39.52
N TYR A 231 27.07 44.16 -38.88
CA TYR A 231 27.04 44.52 -37.47
C TYR A 231 26.46 45.93 -37.26
N VAL A 232 25.82 46.12 -36.09
CA VAL A 232 25.28 47.42 -35.69
C VAL A 232 26.40 48.43 -35.40
N GLY A 233 26.25 49.67 -35.85
CA GLY A 233 27.26 50.74 -35.77
C GLY A 233 28.05 50.96 -37.07
N LEU A 234 27.92 50.06 -38.05
CA LEU A 234 28.59 50.18 -39.36
C LEU A 234 27.95 51.25 -40.27
N HIS A 235 26.64 51.44 -40.16
CA HIS A 235 25.87 52.30 -41.07
C HIS A 235 25.45 53.62 -40.40
N GLU A 236 25.11 54.61 -41.23
CA GLU A 236 24.76 55.94 -40.75
C GLU A 236 23.43 55.90 -39.99
N GLY A 237 23.36 56.67 -38.91
CA GLY A 237 22.23 56.61 -37.98
C GLY A 237 22.16 55.31 -37.18
N THR A 238 23.25 54.52 -37.11
CA THR A 238 23.35 53.35 -36.23
C THR A 238 24.48 53.52 -35.23
N TYR A 239 24.28 52.99 -34.03
CA TYR A 239 25.20 53.13 -32.91
C TYR A 239 25.41 51.78 -32.26
N GLY A 240 26.65 51.37 -32.06
CA GLY A 240 26.96 50.02 -31.59
C GLY A 240 27.99 50.03 -30.46
N TYR A 241 27.77 49.19 -29.46
CA TYR A 241 28.75 48.85 -28.44
C TYR A 241 29.28 47.44 -28.71
N SER A 242 30.56 47.33 -29.03
CA SER A 242 31.22 46.03 -29.22
C SER A 242 31.90 45.58 -27.93
N VAL A 243 31.68 44.33 -27.52
CA VAL A 243 32.48 43.69 -26.45
C VAL A 243 33.89 43.40 -27.02
N PRO A 244 34.99 43.89 -26.41
CA PRO A 244 35.16 44.21 -24.98
C PRO A 244 35.08 45.69 -24.56
N GLY A 245 34.55 46.61 -25.38
CA GLY A 245 34.33 48.01 -24.96
C GLY A 245 34.72 49.06 -26.00
N ARG A 246 34.13 48.99 -27.20
CA ARG A 246 34.26 50.06 -28.21
C ARG A 246 32.90 50.57 -28.61
N PHE A 247 32.78 51.89 -28.70
CA PHE A 247 31.58 52.55 -29.21
C PHE A 247 31.79 52.91 -30.68
N TRP A 248 30.76 52.66 -31.49
CA TRP A 248 30.73 52.87 -32.93
C TRP A 248 29.62 53.84 -33.29
N GLY A 249 29.89 54.74 -34.24
CA GLY A 249 28.90 55.64 -34.84
C GLY A 249 28.65 56.94 -34.08
N HIS A 250 29.28 57.15 -32.92
CA HIS A 250 29.20 58.40 -32.16
C HIS A 250 30.48 59.22 -32.35
N GLU A 251 30.35 60.37 -33.01
CA GLU A 251 31.45 61.31 -33.25
C GLU A 251 31.60 62.26 -32.06
N VAL A 252 32.79 62.26 -31.47
CA VAL A 252 33.20 63.17 -30.39
C VAL A 252 34.60 63.69 -30.69
N ASP A 253 34.96 64.84 -30.11
CA ASP A 253 36.30 65.39 -30.29
C ASP A 253 37.37 64.39 -29.83
N GLY A 254 38.41 64.22 -30.65
CA GLY A 254 39.46 63.22 -30.43
C GLY A 254 39.08 61.75 -30.71
N CYS A 255 37.91 61.45 -31.28
CA CYS A 255 37.56 60.07 -31.66
C CYS A 255 38.41 59.55 -32.84
N SER A 256 38.66 58.24 -32.86
CA SER A 256 39.32 57.60 -34.00
C SER A 256 38.32 57.32 -35.11
N HIS A 257 38.79 57.21 -36.35
CA HIS A 257 37.97 56.78 -37.48
C HIS A 257 38.42 55.40 -37.96
N ALA A 258 37.47 54.50 -38.21
CA ALA A 258 37.74 53.22 -38.85
C ALA A 258 38.05 53.42 -40.35
N ALA A 259 38.48 52.36 -41.05
CA ALA A 259 38.86 52.42 -42.46
C ALA A 259 37.73 52.84 -43.40
N ASP A 260 36.48 52.67 -42.96
CA ASP A 260 35.25 53.10 -43.61
C ASP A 260 34.82 54.53 -43.21
N GLY A 261 35.67 55.25 -42.46
CA GLY A 261 35.40 56.58 -41.95
C GLY A 261 34.42 56.61 -40.77
N ARG A 262 34.07 55.46 -40.17
CA ARG A 262 33.16 55.45 -39.02
C ARG A 262 33.84 55.93 -37.75
N PRO A 263 33.20 56.83 -36.97
CA PRO A 263 33.68 57.19 -35.64
C PRO A 263 33.73 55.98 -34.71
N VAL A 264 34.88 55.80 -34.06
CA VAL A 264 35.14 54.75 -33.07
C VAL A 264 35.81 55.35 -31.85
N ILE A 265 35.18 55.15 -30.70
CA ILE A 265 35.75 55.50 -29.40
C ILE A 265 36.35 54.22 -28.81
N LYS A 266 37.67 54.26 -28.58
CA LYS A 266 38.42 53.15 -27.97
C LYS A 266 38.55 53.42 -26.47
N GLY A 267 38.31 52.39 -25.67
CA GLY A 267 38.42 52.46 -24.21
C GLY A 267 37.11 52.88 -23.55
N ASN A 268 37.05 52.74 -22.23
CA ASN A 268 35.94 53.24 -21.44
C ASN A 268 36.07 54.77 -21.43
N PRO A 269 35.15 55.54 -22.05
CA PRO A 269 35.22 56.99 -21.97
C PRO A 269 35.20 57.40 -20.49
N SER A 270 36.16 58.22 -20.07
CA SER A 270 36.08 58.89 -18.78
C SER A 270 34.90 59.85 -18.87
N PHE A 271 33.77 59.47 -18.30
CA PHE A 271 32.65 60.38 -18.09
C PHE A 271 33.17 61.50 -17.18
N TRP A 272 33.28 62.71 -17.71
CA TRP A 272 33.50 63.89 -16.88
C TRP A 272 32.22 64.14 -16.07
N GLU A 273 32.36 64.43 -14.78
CA GLU A 273 31.26 64.96 -13.97
C GLU A 273 30.81 66.28 -14.61
N GLY A 274 29.53 66.33 -15.00
CA GLY A 274 28.88 67.53 -15.52
C GLY A 274 28.57 68.54 -14.43
#